data_AF-A0A374BZ84-F1
#
_entry.id   AF-A0A374BZ84-F1
#
_cell.length_a   1.000
_cell.length_b   1.000
_cell.length_c   1.000
_cell.angle_alpha   90.00
_cell.angle_beta   90.00
_cell.angle_gamma   90.00
#
_symmetry.space_group_name_H-M   'P 1'
#
loop_
_entity.id
_entity.type
_entity.pdbx_description
1 polymer ?
#
loop_
_entity_poly.entity_id
_entity_poly.type
_entity_poly.pdbx_seq_one_letter_code
_entity_poly.pdbx_strand_id
1 'polypeptide(L)'
;MKVLSVQQPWATMICSGIKDVENRTWKPKENPGRILIHASKKFSMNMLGGMPLEWASTISNDILFGNLPQANEFPYGAIIGYVTLDRIETESDSLWASPDESQYKWVLKDAYMFDKPIEGVKGKLHLFDYPIDENNLPAAHKVEIRMPKREGDELVVPLSKANWDEYATTNDNCDELYLTLDIAPYVEDVLCKPDVYGLLPVQSIRLECEGKSLRYEVDGNSSTSYYDVDEDMKHLLYGSIFTDEPIERLLCVYFFSKKLADGEPATIREWAEYNDKKEDTEQPTENEEKLTHVNIELDEIEKQVDKELKENGFTRDDFSAEELEDLKEEIKDRLENPDGIMIDGFWSSIGPGLTRQFEKEIGLWPKK
;
A
#
# COMPACT_ATOMS: atom_id res chain seq x y z
N MET A 1 -10.47 -27.46 18.29
CA MET A 1 -10.94 -26.06 18.13
C MET A 1 -11.54 -25.83 16.74
N LYS A 2 -12.37 -24.77 16.59
CA LYS A 2 -12.87 -24.33 15.27
C LYS A 2 -11.77 -23.59 14.49
N VAL A 3 -11.78 -23.74 13.17
CA VAL A 3 -10.81 -23.15 12.25
C VAL A 3 -11.53 -22.43 11.12
N LEU A 4 -11.08 -21.23 10.78
CA LEU A 4 -11.49 -20.48 9.61
C LEU A 4 -10.37 -20.48 8.57
N SER A 5 -10.66 -20.97 7.36
CA SER A 5 -9.75 -20.81 6.22
C SER A 5 -9.93 -19.44 5.57
N VAL A 6 -8.82 -18.72 5.42
CA VAL A 6 -8.74 -17.36 4.89
C VAL A 6 -7.67 -17.31 3.78
N GLN A 7 -7.89 -16.55 2.72
CA GLN A 7 -6.90 -16.35 1.65
C GLN A 7 -5.77 -15.40 2.09
N GLN A 8 -4.60 -15.50 1.48
CA GLN A 8 -3.55 -14.49 1.68
C GLN A 8 -3.87 -13.22 0.88
N PRO A 9 -3.44 -12.03 1.32
CA PRO A 9 -2.65 -11.75 2.54
C PRO A 9 -3.47 -11.71 3.84
N TRP A 10 -4.81 -11.76 3.74
CA TRP A 10 -5.74 -11.54 4.85
C TRP A 10 -5.53 -12.46 6.06
N ALA A 11 -5.19 -13.73 5.82
CA ALA A 11 -4.92 -14.68 6.90
C ALA A 11 -3.79 -14.16 7.82
N THR A 12 -2.70 -13.69 7.22
CA THR A 12 -1.54 -13.17 7.94
C THR A 12 -1.87 -11.86 8.63
N MET A 13 -2.57 -10.96 7.96
CA MET A 13 -3.02 -9.68 8.52
C MET A 13 -3.94 -9.86 9.75
N ILE A 14 -4.82 -10.86 9.71
CA ILE A 14 -5.67 -11.20 10.85
C ILE A 14 -4.82 -11.68 12.04
N CYS A 15 -3.84 -12.56 11.81
CA CYS A 15 -3.01 -13.10 12.88
C CYS A 15 -1.95 -12.12 13.40
N SER A 16 -1.51 -11.16 12.57
CA SER A 16 -0.66 -10.06 13.01
C SER A 16 -1.43 -8.99 13.77
N GLY A 17 -2.77 -9.00 13.71
CA GLY A 17 -3.61 -7.99 14.34
C GLY A 17 -3.74 -6.70 13.53
N ILE A 18 -3.23 -6.67 12.29
CA ILE A 18 -3.42 -5.56 11.36
C ILE A 18 -4.88 -5.48 10.93
N LYS A 19 -5.48 -6.64 10.57
CA LYS A 19 -6.88 -6.75 10.14
C LYS A 19 -7.76 -7.26 11.28
N ASP A 20 -8.57 -6.36 11.84
CA ASP A 20 -9.47 -6.61 12.96
C ASP A 20 -10.89 -7.05 12.55
N VAL A 21 -11.27 -6.88 11.27
CA VAL A 21 -12.56 -7.33 10.74
C VAL A 21 -12.37 -8.33 9.60
N GLU A 22 -13.05 -9.48 9.70
CA GLU A 22 -13.17 -10.44 8.61
C GLU A 22 -14.56 -10.36 7.97
N ASN A 23 -14.61 -10.20 6.65
CA ASN A 23 -15.87 -10.03 5.91
C ASN A 23 -16.40 -11.37 5.40
N ARG A 24 -17.66 -11.71 5.70
CA ARG A 24 -18.29 -12.98 5.28
C ARG A 24 -19.75 -12.81 4.88
N THR A 25 -20.17 -13.48 3.82
CA THR A 25 -21.59 -13.58 3.41
C THR A 25 -22.44 -14.48 4.32
N TRP A 26 -21.85 -15.00 5.41
CA TRP A 26 -22.52 -15.88 6.36
C TRP A 26 -21.99 -15.66 7.78
N LYS A 27 -22.76 -16.09 8.76
CA LYS A 27 -22.39 -16.11 10.18
C LYS A 27 -22.58 -17.50 10.78
N PRO A 28 -21.79 -17.92 11.79
CA PRO A 28 -21.99 -19.18 12.46
C PRO A 28 -23.30 -19.14 13.27
N LYS A 29 -23.87 -20.30 13.56
CA LYS A 29 -25.08 -20.41 14.39
C LYS A 29 -24.85 -19.94 15.83
N GLU A 30 -23.66 -20.20 16.34
CA GLU A 30 -23.20 -19.84 17.68
C GLU A 30 -21.80 -19.23 17.57
N ASN A 31 -21.47 -18.29 18.46
CA ASN A 31 -20.13 -17.71 18.49
C ASN A 31 -19.13 -18.76 18.99
N PRO A 32 -18.14 -19.20 18.18
CA PRO A 32 -17.14 -20.17 18.59
C PRO A 32 -16.14 -19.64 19.64
N GLY A 33 -16.14 -18.34 19.92
CA GLY A 33 -15.11 -17.69 20.73
C GLY A 33 -13.77 -17.72 20.01
N ARG A 34 -12.78 -18.41 20.58
CA ARG A 34 -11.46 -18.53 19.97
C ARG A 34 -11.47 -19.45 18.76
N ILE A 35 -10.95 -18.98 17.64
CA ILE A 35 -10.81 -19.71 16.39
C ILE A 35 -9.36 -19.72 15.93
N LEU A 36 -8.96 -20.81 15.27
CA LEU A 36 -7.69 -20.88 14.55
C LEU A 36 -7.85 -20.28 13.15
N ILE A 37 -6.80 -19.66 12.64
CA ILE A 37 -6.76 -19.12 11.29
C ILE A 37 -5.87 -20.01 10.42
N HIS A 38 -6.48 -20.55 9.36
CA HIS A 38 -5.81 -21.33 8.34
C HIS A 38 -5.53 -20.45 7.12
N ALA A 39 -4.27 -20.34 6.74
CA ALA A 39 -3.88 -19.72 5.48
C ALA A 39 -4.17 -20.70 4.33
N SER A 40 -5.07 -20.29 3.43
CA SER A 40 -5.42 -21.02 2.21
C SER A 40 -4.20 -21.26 1.31
N LYS A 41 -4.40 -22.03 0.22
CA LYS A 41 -3.40 -22.17 -0.86
C LYS A 41 -3.52 -21.13 -1.96
N LYS A 42 -4.49 -20.21 -1.83
CA LYS A 42 -4.74 -19.15 -2.80
C LYS A 42 -4.40 -17.80 -2.20
N PHE A 43 -3.77 -16.97 -3.02
CA PHE A 43 -3.74 -15.54 -2.83
C PHE A 43 -5.07 -14.93 -3.31
N SER A 44 -5.52 -13.88 -2.65
CA SER A 44 -6.75 -13.17 -2.97
C SER A 44 -6.52 -12.32 -4.22
N MET A 45 -6.98 -12.80 -5.38
CA MET A 45 -6.82 -12.12 -6.68
C MET A 45 -7.49 -10.74 -6.73
N ASN A 46 -8.47 -10.47 -5.85
CA ASN A 46 -9.12 -9.16 -5.74
C ASN A 46 -8.13 -8.02 -5.35
N MET A 47 -6.90 -8.37 -4.95
CA MET A 47 -5.77 -7.45 -4.76
C MET A 47 -5.30 -6.79 -6.06
N LEU A 48 -5.56 -7.41 -7.23
CA LEU A 48 -5.02 -7.00 -8.53
C LEU A 48 -5.96 -6.05 -9.31
N GLY A 49 -6.64 -5.12 -8.61
CA GLY A 49 -7.45 -4.08 -9.28
C GLY A 49 -8.92 -3.96 -8.87
N GLY A 50 -9.34 -4.58 -7.76
CA GLY A 50 -10.73 -4.47 -7.26
C GLY A 50 -10.89 -4.11 -5.78
N MET A 51 -9.80 -3.75 -5.12
CA MET A 51 -9.73 -3.47 -3.69
C MET A 51 -9.84 -1.96 -3.41
N PRO A 52 -10.47 -1.53 -2.29
CA PRO A 52 -10.39 -0.14 -1.85
C PRO A 52 -8.94 0.33 -1.74
N LEU A 53 -8.64 1.52 -2.27
CA LEU A 53 -7.27 2.04 -2.33
C LEU A 53 -6.59 2.05 -0.94
N GLU A 54 -7.32 2.45 0.11
CA GLU A 54 -6.78 2.48 1.48
C GLU A 54 -6.27 1.12 1.96
N TRP A 55 -6.92 0.03 1.54
CA TRP A 55 -6.46 -1.32 1.91
C TRP A 55 -5.16 -1.65 1.18
N ALA A 56 -5.07 -1.34 -0.12
CA ALA A 56 -3.87 -1.55 -0.91
C ALA A 56 -2.71 -0.74 -0.32
N SER A 57 -2.92 0.54 -0.08
CA SER A 57 -1.95 1.45 0.52
C SER A 57 -1.48 1.00 1.92
N THR A 58 -2.40 0.57 2.78
CA THR A 58 -2.05 0.04 4.11
C THR A 58 -1.23 -1.24 3.98
N ILE A 59 -1.57 -2.14 3.06
CA ILE A 59 -0.81 -3.37 2.82
C ILE A 59 0.60 -3.06 2.30
N SER A 60 0.74 -2.13 1.34
CA SER A 60 2.06 -1.68 0.86
C SER A 60 2.91 -1.11 1.98
N ASN A 61 2.35 -0.23 2.80
CA ASN A 61 3.03 0.32 3.97
C ASN A 61 3.47 -0.78 4.95
N ASP A 62 2.59 -1.74 5.26
CA ASP A 62 2.94 -2.83 6.18
C ASP A 62 4.00 -3.78 5.61
N ILE A 63 4.06 -3.97 4.29
CA ILE A 63 5.16 -4.70 3.63
C ILE A 63 6.44 -3.87 3.72
N LEU A 64 6.38 -2.58 3.40
CA LEU A 64 7.50 -1.64 3.46
C LEU A 64 8.11 -1.58 4.87
N PHE A 65 7.27 -1.48 5.90
CA PHE A 65 7.68 -1.46 7.31
C PHE A 65 8.12 -2.83 7.81
N GLY A 66 7.81 -3.89 7.05
CA GLY A 66 8.06 -5.29 7.38
C GLY A 66 7.19 -5.81 8.53
N ASN A 67 5.97 -5.30 8.66
CA ASN A 67 4.90 -5.89 9.46
C ASN A 67 4.24 -7.07 8.73
N LEU A 68 4.28 -7.05 7.39
CA LEU A 68 3.89 -8.15 6.52
C LEU A 68 5.10 -8.68 5.74
N PRO A 69 5.15 -9.99 5.47
CA PRO A 69 6.16 -10.57 4.60
C PRO A 69 5.88 -10.23 3.13
N GLN A 70 6.87 -10.45 2.28
CA GLN A 70 6.70 -10.34 0.84
C GLN A 70 5.71 -11.41 0.31
N ALA A 71 5.09 -11.19 -0.86
CA ALA A 71 4.02 -12.07 -1.32
C ALA A 71 4.45 -13.54 -1.50
N ASN A 72 5.71 -13.74 -1.90
CA ASN A 72 6.35 -15.04 -2.06
C ASN A 72 6.77 -15.71 -0.73
N GLU A 73 6.70 -15.00 0.40
CA GLU A 73 7.08 -15.48 1.73
C GLU A 73 5.87 -15.80 2.62
N PHE A 74 4.64 -15.51 2.16
CA PHE A 74 3.44 -15.85 2.92
C PHE A 74 3.33 -17.37 3.17
N PRO A 75 2.87 -17.78 4.36
CA PRO A 75 2.56 -19.19 4.62
C PRO A 75 1.30 -19.61 3.85
N TYR A 76 1.30 -20.83 3.29
CA TYR A 76 0.14 -21.40 2.60
C TYR A 76 -0.16 -22.82 3.07
N GLY A 77 -1.44 -23.17 3.14
CA GLY A 77 -1.88 -24.52 3.50
C GLY A 77 -1.53 -24.92 4.94
N ALA A 78 -1.50 -23.95 5.86
CA ALA A 78 -1.11 -24.15 7.25
C ALA A 78 -2.05 -23.38 8.19
N ILE A 79 -2.16 -23.82 9.45
CA ILE A 79 -2.74 -22.99 10.52
C ILE A 79 -1.63 -22.11 11.06
N ILE A 80 -1.82 -20.80 11.01
CA ILE A 80 -0.75 -19.82 11.24
C ILE A 80 -0.89 -19.08 12.57
N GLY A 81 -2.06 -19.15 13.20
CA GLY A 81 -2.33 -18.44 14.43
C GLY A 81 -3.77 -18.62 14.89
N TYR A 82 -4.19 -17.76 15.81
CA TYR A 82 -5.55 -17.73 16.31
C TYR A 82 -6.00 -16.32 16.66
N VAL A 83 -7.31 -16.15 16.72
CA VAL A 83 -7.99 -14.91 17.14
C VAL A 83 -9.23 -15.28 17.97
N THR A 84 -9.77 -14.30 18.68
CA THR A 84 -11.09 -14.39 19.30
C THR A 84 -12.12 -13.72 18.40
N LEU A 85 -13.17 -14.44 17.98
CA LEU A 85 -14.35 -13.84 17.39
C LEU A 85 -15.16 -13.18 18.50
N ASP A 86 -15.08 -11.86 18.60
CA ASP A 86 -15.73 -11.09 19.67
C ASP A 86 -17.23 -10.98 19.43
N ARG A 87 -17.60 -10.46 18.26
CA ARG A 87 -18.98 -10.22 17.83
C ARG A 87 -19.09 -10.23 16.31
N ILE A 88 -20.33 -10.23 15.83
CA ILE A 88 -20.66 -10.19 14.41
C ILE A 88 -21.67 -9.09 14.19
N GLU A 89 -21.32 -8.15 13.33
CA GLU A 89 -22.10 -6.94 13.04
C GLU A 89 -22.42 -6.88 11.54
N THR A 90 -23.31 -5.97 11.15
CA THR A 90 -23.64 -5.68 9.73
C THR A 90 -22.92 -4.43 9.23
N GLU A 91 -22.52 -3.55 10.15
CA GLU A 91 -21.79 -2.30 9.90
C GLU A 91 -20.62 -2.22 10.90
N SER A 92 -19.54 -1.55 10.51
CA SER A 92 -18.35 -1.36 11.35
C SER A 92 -17.51 -0.21 10.82
N ASP A 93 -16.99 0.62 11.72
CA ASP A 93 -16.08 1.74 11.41
C ASP A 93 -14.63 1.29 11.19
N SER A 94 -14.36 -0.01 11.18
CA SER A 94 -13.03 -0.53 10.90
C SER A 94 -12.70 -0.26 9.45
N LEU A 95 -11.47 0.22 9.20
CA LEU A 95 -10.88 0.29 7.86
C LEU A 95 -11.16 -0.98 7.07
N TRP A 96 -11.04 -2.14 7.71
CA TRP A 96 -11.11 -3.45 7.07
C TRP A 96 -12.52 -4.00 6.85
N ALA A 97 -13.55 -3.24 7.22
CA ALA A 97 -14.94 -3.57 6.96
C ALA A 97 -15.27 -3.30 5.49
N SER A 98 -15.78 -4.30 4.78
CA SER A 98 -16.21 -4.12 3.40
C SER A 98 -17.42 -3.16 3.34
N PRO A 99 -17.50 -2.23 2.38
CA PRO A 99 -18.70 -1.40 2.20
C PRO A 99 -19.92 -2.21 1.73
N ASP A 100 -19.74 -3.45 1.28
CA ASP A 100 -20.83 -4.36 0.91
C ASP A 100 -21.67 -4.75 2.15
N GLU A 101 -22.86 -4.14 2.27
CA GLU A 101 -23.84 -4.39 3.34
C GLU A 101 -24.36 -5.85 3.37
N SER A 102 -24.20 -6.62 2.29
CA SER A 102 -24.59 -8.04 2.26
C SER A 102 -23.63 -8.93 3.06
N GLN A 103 -22.48 -8.39 3.49
CA GLN A 103 -21.45 -9.11 4.23
C GLN A 103 -21.49 -8.77 5.72
N TYR A 104 -21.53 -9.80 6.55
CA TYR A 104 -21.31 -9.70 7.98
C TYR A 104 -19.86 -9.32 8.28
N LYS A 105 -19.68 -8.44 9.26
CA LYS A 105 -18.40 -8.00 9.81
C LYS A 105 -18.09 -8.84 11.04
N TRP A 106 -17.18 -9.80 10.90
CA TRP A 106 -16.71 -10.59 12.05
C TRP A 106 -15.62 -9.80 12.74
N VAL A 107 -15.94 -9.22 13.90
CA VAL A 107 -14.99 -8.43 14.68
C VAL A 107 -14.08 -9.35 15.49
N LEU A 108 -12.78 -9.20 15.28
CA LEU A 108 -11.73 -10.05 15.80
C LEU A 108 -10.90 -9.29 16.83
N LYS A 109 -10.46 -9.99 17.86
CA LYS A 109 -9.54 -9.46 18.87
C LYS A 109 -8.57 -10.54 19.33
N ASP A 110 -7.59 -10.15 20.13
CA ASP A 110 -6.60 -11.06 20.71
C ASP A 110 -5.94 -11.93 19.62
N ALA A 111 -5.41 -11.27 18.59
CA ALA A 111 -4.67 -11.94 17.52
C ALA A 111 -3.29 -12.40 18.00
N TYR A 112 -2.97 -13.65 17.67
CA TYR A 112 -1.68 -14.27 17.96
C TYR A 112 -1.19 -15.05 16.75
N MET A 113 0.07 -14.83 16.38
CA MET A 113 0.79 -15.60 15.37
C MET A 113 1.52 -16.76 16.03
N PHE A 114 1.46 -17.96 15.45
CA PHE A 114 2.28 -19.07 15.92
C PHE A 114 3.73 -18.89 15.50
N ASP A 115 4.66 -19.19 16.41
CA ASP A 115 6.10 -19.17 16.13
C ASP A 115 6.48 -20.14 15.00
N LYS A 116 5.72 -21.23 14.89
CA LYS A 116 5.79 -22.20 13.80
C LYS A 116 4.38 -22.56 13.35
N PRO A 117 4.04 -22.36 12.05
CA PRO A 117 2.76 -22.80 11.52
C PRO A 117 2.55 -24.30 11.68
N ILE A 118 1.28 -24.71 11.84
CA ILE A 118 0.89 -26.12 11.75
C ILE A 118 0.66 -26.44 10.27
N GLU A 119 1.69 -27.02 9.65
CA GLU A 119 1.74 -27.29 8.21
C GLU A 119 0.88 -28.50 7.78
N GLY A 120 0.64 -28.62 6.47
CA GLY A 120 -0.04 -29.78 5.87
C GLY A 120 -1.54 -29.86 6.14
N VAL A 121 -2.15 -28.80 6.66
CA VAL A 121 -3.57 -28.74 6.96
C VAL A 121 -4.36 -28.35 5.71
N LYS A 122 -5.32 -29.19 5.32
CA LYS A 122 -6.23 -28.88 4.21
C LYS A 122 -7.34 -27.95 4.69
N GLY A 123 -7.42 -26.77 4.08
CA GLY A 123 -8.51 -25.82 4.34
C GLY A 123 -9.87 -26.36 3.89
N LYS A 124 -10.93 -25.81 4.47
CA LYS A 124 -12.32 -26.19 4.17
C LYS A 124 -13.22 -24.94 4.13
N LEU A 125 -14.36 -25.07 3.44
CA LEU A 125 -15.41 -24.05 3.50
C LEU A 125 -16.05 -24.03 4.90
N HIS A 126 -16.54 -22.86 5.30
CA HIS A 126 -17.08 -22.59 6.63
C HIS A 126 -16.11 -22.91 7.77
N LEU A 127 -16.57 -22.79 9.02
CA LEU A 127 -15.78 -23.25 10.16
C LEU A 127 -15.69 -24.78 10.16
N PHE A 128 -14.49 -25.30 10.37
CA PHE A 128 -14.26 -26.74 10.52
C PHE A 128 -13.53 -27.06 11.82
N ASP A 129 -13.64 -28.30 12.28
CA ASP A 129 -12.96 -28.76 13.49
C ASP A 129 -11.53 -29.23 13.18
N TYR A 130 -10.60 -28.79 14.01
CA TYR A 130 -9.22 -29.29 14.05
C TYR A 130 -8.93 -29.88 15.44
N PRO A 131 -8.36 -31.09 15.53
CA PRO A 131 -8.17 -31.81 16.79
C PRO A 131 -6.99 -31.26 17.59
N ILE A 132 -7.18 -30.09 18.17
CA ILE A 132 -6.24 -29.44 19.09
C ILE A 132 -6.98 -28.96 20.34
N ASP A 133 -6.29 -29.08 21.48
CA ASP A 133 -6.73 -28.57 22.77
C ASP A 133 -6.39 -27.08 22.89
N GLU A 134 -7.38 -26.26 23.21
CA GLU A 134 -7.23 -24.81 23.34
C GLU A 134 -6.33 -24.38 24.50
N ASN A 135 -6.13 -25.27 25.49
CA ASN A 135 -5.26 -25.04 26.64
C ASN A 135 -3.81 -25.51 26.37
N ASN A 136 -3.56 -26.09 25.20
CA ASN A 136 -2.26 -26.62 24.80
C ASN A 136 -1.94 -26.27 23.34
N LEU A 137 -2.01 -24.98 23.03
CA LEU A 137 -1.66 -24.44 21.73
C LEU A 137 -0.13 -24.35 21.54
N PRO A 138 0.37 -24.35 20.28
CA PRO A 138 1.75 -24.01 19.99
C PRO A 138 2.15 -22.66 20.57
N ALA A 139 3.46 -22.47 20.76
CA ALA A 139 4.00 -21.16 21.13
C ALA A 139 3.55 -20.11 20.11
N ALA A 140 3.08 -18.98 20.64
CA ALA A 140 2.48 -17.90 19.87
C ALA A 140 2.84 -16.56 20.51
N HIS A 141 2.90 -15.53 19.69
CA HIS A 141 3.19 -14.17 20.10
C HIS A 141 2.22 -13.19 19.45
N LYS A 142 2.06 -12.02 20.09
CA LYS A 142 1.48 -10.86 19.42
C LYS A 142 2.56 -10.27 18.52
N VAL A 143 2.20 -9.98 17.27
CA VAL A 143 3.12 -9.29 16.36
C VAL A 143 3.27 -7.85 16.85
N GLU A 144 4.50 -7.37 16.94
CA GLU A 144 4.80 -5.97 17.22
C GLU A 144 4.73 -5.20 15.91
N ILE A 145 3.72 -4.35 15.77
CA ILE A 145 3.53 -3.52 14.58
C ILE A 145 4.48 -2.33 14.66
N ARG A 146 5.36 -2.21 13.67
CA ARG A 146 6.31 -1.13 13.51
C ARG A 146 5.67 -0.02 12.68
N MET A 147 5.74 1.20 13.17
CA MET A 147 5.16 2.37 12.51
C MET A 147 6.19 3.48 12.36
N PRO A 148 6.06 4.35 11.34
CA PRO A 148 6.77 5.60 11.30
C PRO A 148 6.52 6.42 12.56
N LYS A 149 7.52 7.20 12.97
CA LYS A 149 7.42 8.11 14.11
C LYS A 149 8.21 9.37 13.84
N ARG A 150 7.88 10.44 14.58
CA ARG A 150 8.59 11.71 14.47
C ARG A 150 9.51 11.93 15.67
N GLU A 151 10.74 12.35 15.39
CA GLU A 151 11.73 12.76 16.39
C GLU A 151 12.23 14.18 16.08
N GLY A 152 11.56 15.20 16.62
CA GLY A 152 11.84 16.59 16.26
C GLY A 152 11.39 16.88 14.83
N ASP A 153 12.33 17.20 13.93
CA ASP A 153 12.08 17.44 12.49
C ASP A 153 12.45 16.26 11.59
N GLU A 154 12.77 15.13 12.22
CA GLU A 154 13.10 13.88 11.57
C GLU A 154 11.91 12.91 11.55
N LEU A 155 11.63 12.36 10.38
CA LEU A 155 10.73 11.23 10.21
C LEU A 155 11.55 9.94 10.28
N VAL A 156 11.25 9.09 11.26
CA VAL A 156 11.88 7.79 11.43
C VAL A 156 10.97 6.73 10.83
N VAL A 157 11.46 5.97 9.87
CA VAL A 157 10.68 5.00 9.10
C VAL A 157 11.30 3.61 9.27
N PRO A 158 10.58 2.66 9.89
CA PRO A 158 11.02 1.27 9.93
C PRO A 158 10.98 0.69 8.52
N LEU A 159 11.95 -0.15 8.18
CA LEU A 159 11.96 -0.89 6.93
C LEU A 159 11.96 -2.41 7.16
N SER A 160 11.35 -3.11 6.20
CA SER A 160 11.60 -4.53 5.97
C SER A 160 13.06 -4.73 5.57
N LYS A 161 13.56 -5.94 5.77
CA LYS A 161 14.93 -6.28 5.36
C LYS A 161 15.13 -6.16 3.84
N ALA A 162 14.11 -6.55 3.07
CA ALA A 162 14.15 -6.48 1.61
C ALA A 162 14.27 -5.03 1.13
N ASN A 163 13.46 -4.11 1.68
CA ASN A 163 13.56 -2.69 1.34
C ASN A 163 14.86 -2.08 1.87
N TRP A 164 15.29 -2.45 3.09
CA TRP A 164 16.57 -1.99 3.63
C TRP A 164 17.74 -2.28 2.70
N ASP A 165 17.82 -3.49 2.15
CA ASP A 165 18.92 -3.89 1.28
C ASP A 165 18.98 -3.04 -0.01
N GLU A 166 17.83 -2.57 -0.50
CA GLU A 166 17.75 -1.61 -1.60
C GLU A 166 18.39 -0.28 -1.20
N TYR A 167 17.87 0.39 -0.16
CA TYR A 167 18.40 1.69 0.30
C TYR A 167 19.86 1.65 0.76
N ALA A 168 20.29 0.54 1.38
CA ALA A 168 21.63 0.40 1.91
C ALA A 168 22.70 0.18 0.82
N THR A 169 22.29 -0.27 -0.36
CA THR A 169 23.19 -0.52 -1.49
C THR A 169 23.18 0.61 -2.52
N THR A 170 22.21 1.53 -2.45
CA THR A 170 22.17 2.74 -3.29
C THR A 170 23.30 3.71 -2.94
N ASN A 171 23.94 4.27 -3.97
CA ASN A 171 24.93 5.33 -3.80
C ASN A 171 24.26 6.64 -3.37
N ASP A 172 24.99 7.47 -2.62
CA ASP A 172 24.49 8.68 -1.93
C ASP A 172 23.87 9.78 -2.83
N ASN A 173 23.93 9.65 -4.17
CA ASN A 173 23.47 10.63 -5.16
C ASN A 173 22.64 9.96 -6.30
N CYS A 174 21.77 9.02 -5.97
CA CYS A 174 20.85 8.48 -6.98
C CYS A 174 19.67 9.45 -7.14
N ASP A 175 19.48 10.01 -8.35
CA ASP A 175 18.34 10.89 -8.67
C ASP A 175 16.97 10.17 -8.57
N GLU A 176 16.97 8.86 -8.32
CA GLU A 176 15.79 7.98 -8.28
C GLU A 176 15.41 7.50 -6.87
N LEU A 177 16.11 7.91 -5.81
CA LEU A 177 15.82 7.41 -4.46
C LEU A 177 14.74 8.27 -3.76
N TYR A 178 13.56 7.69 -3.56
CA TYR A 178 12.45 8.32 -2.84
C TYR A 178 11.70 7.32 -1.96
N LEU A 179 10.99 7.86 -0.97
CA LEU A 179 10.07 7.12 -0.11
C LEU A 179 8.64 7.59 -0.36
N THR A 180 7.79 6.65 -0.75
CA THR A 180 6.35 6.88 -0.84
C THR A 180 5.65 6.38 0.43
N LEU A 181 4.87 7.23 1.07
CA LEU A 181 4.04 6.88 2.22
C LEU A 181 2.61 7.34 1.96
N ASP A 182 1.67 6.42 2.10
CA ASP A 182 0.26 6.76 2.08
C ASP A 182 -0.28 6.88 3.52
N ILE A 183 -0.94 7.98 3.84
CA ILE A 183 -1.63 8.15 5.12
C ILE A 183 -2.94 7.38 5.05
N ALA A 184 -2.85 6.13 5.49
CA ALA A 184 -3.95 5.43 6.15
C ALA A 184 -3.97 5.85 7.65
N PRO A 185 -5.00 5.52 8.46
CA PRO A 185 -5.45 6.26 9.67
C PRO A 185 -4.45 6.37 10.84
N TYR A 186 -3.20 5.94 10.66
CA TYR A 186 -2.18 5.84 11.70
C TYR A 186 -1.07 6.89 11.60
N VAL A 187 -0.95 7.60 10.46
CA VAL A 187 0.16 8.53 10.20
C VAL A 187 -0.21 9.98 10.53
N GLU A 188 -1.48 10.26 10.83
CA GLU A 188 -1.97 11.60 11.22
C GLU A 188 -1.19 12.15 12.42
N ASP A 189 -1.01 11.35 13.49
CA ASP A 189 -0.23 11.74 14.67
C ASP A 189 1.26 12.03 14.39
N VAL A 190 1.76 11.55 13.24
CA VAL A 190 3.19 11.63 12.87
C VAL A 190 3.46 12.83 11.97
N LEU A 191 2.57 13.09 11.01
CA LEU A 191 2.79 14.05 9.93
C LEU A 191 1.79 15.21 9.92
N CYS A 192 0.64 15.11 10.57
CA CYS A 192 -0.35 16.18 10.60
C CYS A 192 -0.13 17.11 11.80
N LYS A 193 -0.47 18.38 11.63
CA LYS A 193 -0.53 19.35 12.73
C LYS A 193 -1.72 19.03 13.65
N PRO A 194 -1.67 19.38 14.95
CA PRO A 194 -2.74 19.10 15.91
C PRO A 194 -4.11 19.68 15.56
N ASP A 195 -4.16 20.69 14.69
CA ASP A 195 -5.36 21.35 14.21
C ASP A 195 -5.85 20.85 12.83
N VAL A 196 -5.29 19.74 12.32
CA VAL A 196 -5.75 18.89 11.19
C VAL A 196 -5.97 19.55 9.82
N TYR A 197 -5.31 20.67 9.54
CA TYR A 197 -5.36 21.31 8.21
C TYR A 197 -3.99 21.50 7.53
N GLY A 198 -2.92 20.97 8.12
CA GLY A 198 -1.58 21.08 7.54
C GLY A 198 -0.60 20.06 8.05
N LEU A 199 0.54 19.96 7.36
CA LEU A 199 1.57 18.97 7.63
C LEU A 199 2.73 19.55 8.42
N LEU A 200 3.37 18.71 9.23
CA LEU A 200 4.63 19.01 9.90
C LEU A 200 5.78 18.87 8.90
N PRO A 201 6.70 19.84 8.82
CA PRO A 201 7.78 19.81 7.84
C PRO A 201 8.70 18.61 8.11
N VAL A 202 9.12 17.88 7.07
CA VAL A 202 10.12 16.81 7.22
C VAL A 202 11.42 17.29 6.58
N GLN A 203 12.46 17.44 7.40
CA GLN A 203 13.77 17.94 6.95
C GLN A 203 14.76 16.80 6.72
N SER A 204 14.60 15.71 7.48
CA SER A 204 15.36 14.48 7.28
C SER A 204 14.52 13.24 7.52
N ILE A 205 14.91 12.15 6.87
CA ILE A 205 14.34 10.84 7.06
C ILE A 205 15.43 9.90 7.59
N ARG A 206 15.09 9.15 8.64
CA ARG A 206 15.92 8.07 9.16
C ARG A 206 15.24 6.73 8.92
N LEU A 207 15.84 5.93 8.05
CA LEU A 207 15.41 4.56 7.77
C LEU A 207 16.03 3.65 8.83
N GLU A 208 15.24 2.74 9.41
CA GLU A 208 15.69 1.81 10.45
C GLU A 208 15.37 0.36 10.11
N CYS A 209 16.35 -0.55 10.25
CA CYS A 209 16.13 -1.98 10.08
C CYS A 209 17.09 -2.78 10.97
N GLU A 210 16.57 -3.71 11.79
CA GLU A 210 17.38 -4.63 12.63
C GLU A 210 18.51 -3.95 13.42
N GLY A 211 18.25 -2.77 14.00
CA GLY A 211 19.23 -2.00 14.80
C GLY A 211 20.25 -1.21 13.97
N LYS A 212 20.10 -1.15 12.65
CA LYS A 212 20.86 -0.30 11.75
C LYS A 212 20.01 0.91 11.35
N SER A 213 20.66 2.02 11.04
CA SER A 213 20.00 3.23 10.55
C SER A 213 20.75 3.86 9.39
N LEU A 214 20.01 4.43 8.44
CA LEU A 214 20.52 5.34 7.42
C LEU A 214 19.73 6.63 7.51
N ARG A 215 20.41 7.76 7.35
CA ARG A 215 19.79 9.06 7.46
C ARG A 215 19.99 9.85 6.17
N TYR A 216 18.95 10.53 5.72
CA TYR A 216 18.94 11.32 4.50
C TYR A 216 18.32 12.70 4.76
N GLU A 217 18.88 13.72 4.13
CA GLU A 217 18.21 15.01 3.97
C GLU A 217 17.11 14.89 2.92
N VAL A 218 15.98 15.55 3.18
CA VAL A 218 14.84 15.60 2.26
C VAL A 218 15.09 16.68 1.20
N ASP A 219 14.90 16.32 -0.07
CA ASP A 219 15.03 17.25 -1.17
C ASP A 219 13.81 18.17 -1.31
N GLY A 220 14.02 19.35 -1.91
CA GLY A 220 12.99 20.37 -2.12
C GLY A 220 11.94 19.99 -3.17
N ASN A 221 12.21 18.97 -3.99
CA ASN A 221 11.23 18.40 -4.92
C ASN A 221 10.29 17.38 -4.23
N SER A 222 10.49 17.10 -2.94
CA SER A 222 9.57 16.28 -2.16
C SER A 222 8.19 16.91 -2.15
N SER A 223 7.18 16.08 -2.32
CA SER A 223 5.81 16.51 -2.41
C SER A 223 4.97 15.79 -1.38
N THR A 224 3.89 16.46 -1.00
CA THR A 224 2.90 15.84 -0.15
C THR A 224 1.54 16.36 -0.57
N SER A 225 0.70 15.44 -1.03
CA SER A 225 -0.53 15.74 -1.73
C SER A 225 -1.70 15.08 -1.03
N TYR A 226 -2.76 15.85 -0.80
CA TYR A 226 -4.05 15.32 -0.42
C TYR A 226 -4.69 14.63 -1.63
N TYR A 227 -5.46 13.61 -1.36
CA TYR A 227 -6.32 13.01 -2.35
C TYR A 227 -7.62 12.56 -1.69
N ASP A 228 -8.69 12.60 -2.45
CA ASP A 228 -9.91 11.91 -2.08
C ASP A 228 -10.08 10.67 -2.96
N VAL A 229 -11.06 9.84 -2.63
CA VAL A 229 -11.43 8.68 -3.44
C VAL A 229 -12.89 8.78 -3.82
N ASP A 230 -13.25 8.20 -4.97
CA ASP A 230 -14.65 8.13 -5.40
C ASP A 230 -15.51 7.29 -4.45
N GLU A 231 -16.84 7.33 -4.62
CA GLU A 231 -17.80 6.62 -3.74
C GLU A 231 -17.52 5.11 -3.63
N ASP A 232 -16.91 4.51 -4.65
CA ASP A 232 -16.53 3.10 -4.68
C ASP A 232 -15.12 2.82 -4.11
N MET A 233 -14.40 3.87 -3.65
CA MET A 233 -13.04 3.85 -3.08
C MET A 233 -11.97 3.29 -4.03
N LYS A 234 -12.19 3.37 -5.34
CA LYS A 234 -11.38 2.73 -6.40
C LYS A 234 -10.53 3.70 -7.19
N HIS A 235 -10.92 4.98 -7.23
CA HIS A 235 -10.26 5.98 -8.06
C HIS A 235 -9.85 7.20 -7.25
N LEU A 236 -8.60 7.66 -7.46
CA LEU A 236 -8.07 8.89 -6.88
C LEU A 236 -8.79 10.10 -7.49
N LEU A 237 -9.40 10.91 -6.64
CA LEU A 237 -9.85 12.26 -6.96
C LEU A 237 -8.78 13.23 -6.48
N TYR A 238 -7.93 13.70 -7.40
CA TYR A 238 -6.96 14.76 -7.08
C TYR A 238 -7.70 16.10 -6.95
N GLY A 239 -7.74 16.63 -5.73
CA GLY A 239 -8.35 17.92 -5.40
C GLY A 239 -7.30 18.96 -5.03
N SER A 240 -7.44 20.18 -5.55
CA SER A 240 -6.63 21.32 -5.11
C SER A 240 -6.94 21.66 -3.65
N ILE A 241 -5.87 21.87 -2.90
CA ILE A 241 -5.75 22.51 -1.58
C ILE A 241 -6.95 23.41 -1.29
N PHE A 242 -7.77 23.05 -0.30
CA PHE A 242 -8.63 23.87 0.58
C PHE A 242 -9.74 22.95 1.12
N THR A 243 -9.44 22.14 2.12
CA THR A 243 -10.48 21.41 2.86
C THR A 243 -10.72 22.12 4.19
N ASP A 244 -11.97 22.52 4.45
CA ASP A 244 -12.45 22.85 5.80
C ASP A 244 -12.65 21.56 6.64
N GLU A 245 -12.39 20.40 6.03
CA GLU A 245 -12.48 19.07 6.62
C GLU A 245 -11.09 18.52 7.00
N PRO A 246 -11.02 17.67 8.05
CA PRO A 246 -9.80 16.96 8.44
C PRO A 246 -9.12 16.19 7.30
N ILE A 247 -7.80 16.15 7.32
CA ILE A 247 -6.97 15.34 6.42
C ILE A 247 -7.18 13.85 6.73
N GLU A 248 -7.95 13.16 5.91
CA GLU A 248 -8.16 11.72 6.05
C GLU A 248 -7.08 10.90 5.32
N ARG A 249 -6.56 11.43 4.20
CA ARG A 249 -5.69 10.71 3.26
C ARG A 249 -4.61 11.62 2.69
N LEU A 250 -3.42 11.06 2.49
CA LEU A 250 -2.28 11.82 1.99
C LEU A 250 -1.26 10.90 1.34
N LEU A 251 -0.79 11.29 0.15
CA LEU A 251 0.34 10.68 -0.50
C LEU A 251 1.59 11.54 -0.26
N CYS A 252 2.57 11.01 0.45
CA CYS A 252 3.88 11.64 0.63
C CYS A 252 4.87 11.00 -0.33
N VAL A 253 5.61 11.82 -1.09
CA VAL A 253 6.77 11.37 -1.88
C VAL A 253 7.98 12.18 -1.45
N TYR A 254 8.90 11.53 -0.74
CA TYR A 254 10.12 12.16 -0.23
C TYR A 254 11.31 11.77 -1.08
N PHE A 255 11.86 12.71 -1.84
CA PHE A 255 13.13 12.52 -2.55
C PHE A 255 14.30 12.75 -1.60
N PHE A 256 15.35 11.94 -1.71
CA PHE A 256 16.53 12.08 -0.86
C PHE A 256 17.61 12.91 -1.56
N SER A 257 18.08 13.98 -0.94
CA SER A 257 19.13 14.84 -1.52
C SER A 257 20.54 14.36 -1.17
N LYS A 258 20.80 14.14 0.13
CA LYS A 258 22.11 13.83 0.67
C LYS A 258 21.99 12.84 1.81
N LYS A 259 22.81 11.79 1.79
CA LYS A 259 23.00 10.93 2.96
C LYS A 259 23.75 11.66 4.07
N LEU A 260 23.19 11.66 5.27
CA LEU A 260 23.73 12.33 6.45
C LEU A 260 24.54 11.34 7.30
N ALA A 261 25.66 11.80 7.84
CA ALA A 261 26.40 11.05 8.84
C ALA A 261 25.66 11.08 10.20
N ASP A 262 26.00 10.14 11.09
CA ASP A 262 25.42 10.08 12.43
C ASP A 262 25.62 11.41 13.19
N GLY A 263 24.51 12.00 13.64
CA GLY A 263 24.50 13.28 14.36
C GLY A 263 24.70 14.53 13.49
N GLU A 264 24.90 14.40 12.18
CA GLU A 264 24.97 15.54 11.25
C GLU A 264 23.59 16.19 11.06
N PRO A 265 23.35 17.44 11.46
CA PRO A 265 22.02 18.05 11.29
C PRO A 265 21.65 18.18 9.81
N ALA A 266 20.37 18.03 9.48
CA ALA A 266 19.86 18.34 8.16
C ALA A 266 19.90 19.86 7.93
N THR A 267 20.03 20.27 6.67
CA THR A 267 19.88 21.69 6.33
C THR A 267 18.41 22.06 6.53
N ILE A 268 18.13 22.98 7.45
CA ILE A 268 16.78 23.50 7.64
C ILE A 268 16.42 24.31 6.39
N ARG A 269 15.54 23.77 5.56
CA ARG A 269 14.92 24.52 4.46
C ARG A 269 13.62 25.11 4.99
N GLU A 270 13.47 26.43 4.93
CA GLU A 270 12.15 27.05 5.09
C GLU A 270 11.28 26.52 3.95
N TRP A 271 10.27 25.73 4.28
CA TRP A 271 9.24 25.39 3.31
C TRP A 271 8.62 26.71 2.86
N ALA A 272 8.37 26.86 1.56
CA ALA A 272 7.73 28.07 1.07
C ALA A 272 6.40 28.25 1.82
N GLU A 273 6.33 29.25 2.70
CA GLU A 273 5.05 29.67 3.24
C GLU A 273 4.20 30.11 2.05
N TYR A 274 3.09 29.41 1.83
CA TYR A 274 2.11 29.84 0.87
C TYR A 274 1.64 31.24 1.28
N ASN A 275 2.06 32.24 0.49
CA ASN A 275 1.77 33.64 0.77
C ASN A 275 0.50 34.00 0.00
N ASP A 276 -0.63 34.09 0.72
CA ASP A 276 -1.95 34.55 0.21
C ASP A 276 -1.90 35.89 -0.57
N LYS A 277 -0.79 36.63 -0.47
CA LYS A 277 -0.64 37.98 -1.01
C LYS A 277 0.04 38.07 -2.38
N LYS A 278 0.39 36.96 -3.01
CA LYS A 278 0.62 36.97 -4.46
C LYS A 278 -0.72 36.76 -5.14
N GLU A 279 -1.51 37.84 -5.20
CA GLU A 279 -2.50 37.99 -6.26
C GLU A 279 -1.74 37.89 -7.59
N ASP A 280 -1.82 36.74 -8.24
CA ASP A 280 -1.59 36.66 -9.68
C ASP A 280 -2.70 37.50 -10.32
N THR A 281 -2.36 38.75 -10.65
CA THR A 281 -3.15 39.65 -11.49
C THR A 281 -3.20 39.22 -12.95
N GLU A 282 -3.08 37.93 -13.24
CA GLU A 282 -3.39 37.36 -14.54
C GLU A 282 -4.65 36.51 -14.38
N GLN A 283 -5.80 37.14 -14.72
CA GLN A 283 -6.99 36.38 -15.03
C GLN A 283 -6.61 35.33 -16.08
N PRO A 284 -6.98 34.05 -15.91
CA PRO A 284 -6.83 33.09 -16.98
C PRO A 284 -7.69 33.60 -18.12
N THR A 285 -7.07 33.97 -19.23
CA THR A 285 -7.80 34.08 -20.49
C THR A 285 -8.40 32.70 -20.73
N GLU A 286 -9.73 32.62 -20.82
CA GLU A 286 -10.46 31.46 -21.35
C GLU A 286 -9.95 31.17 -22.77
N ASN A 287 -8.87 30.41 -22.86
CA ASN A 287 -8.62 29.54 -23.98
C ASN A 287 -8.96 28.15 -23.46
N GLU A 288 -10.21 27.73 -23.67
CA GLU A 288 -10.51 26.31 -23.80
C GLU A 288 -9.68 25.78 -24.98
N GLU A 289 -8.43 25.39 -24.73
CA GLU A 289 -7.78 24.42 -25.61
C GLU A 289 -8.53 23.12 -25.43
N LYS A 290 -9.48 22.90 -26.34
CA LYS A 290 -10.08 21.59 -26.56
C LYS A 290 -8.92 20.59 -26.68
N LEU A 291 -8.80 19.69 -25.72
CA LEU A 291 -8.07 18.44 -25.86
C LEU A 291 -8.55 17.79 -27.16
N THR A 292 -7.74 17.92 -28.21
CA THR A 292 -7.99 17.22 -29.47
C THR A 292 -7.61 15.78 -29.24
N HIS A 293 -8.59 14.90 -29.05
CA HIS A 293 -8.36 13.45 -29.07
C HIS A 293 -7.69 13.07 -30.39
N VAL A 294 -6.40 12.74 -30.33
CA VAL A 294 -5.69 12.14 -31.44
C VAL A 294 -6.03 10.66 -31.38
N ASN A 295 -6.93 10.18 -32.24
CA ASN A 295 -7.19 8.74 -32.35
C ASN A 295 -5.98 8.07 -33.00
N ILE A 296 -5.30 7.20 -32.26
CA ILE A 296 -4.13 6.49 -32.76
C ILE A 296 -4.57 5.12 -33.26
N GLU A 297 -4.12 4.77 -34.47
CA GLU A 297 -4.49 3.53 -35.14
C GLU A 297 -3.94 2.32 -34.34
N LEU A 298 -4.77 1.28 -34.20
CA LEU A 298 -4.42 0.04 -33.50
C LEU A 298 -3.11 -0.59 -34.00
N ASP A 299 -2.84 -0.49 -35.31
CA ASP A 299 -1.61 -0.98 -35.94
C ASP A 299 -0.34 -0.26 -35.44
N GLU A 300 -0.46 0.97 -34.94
CA GLU A 300 0.65 1.76 -34.41
C GLU A 300 0.94 1.40 -32.94
N ILE A 301 -0.12 1.16 -32.15
CA ILE A 301 -0.03 0.62 -30.79
C ILE A 301 0.64 -0.76 -30.81
N GLU A 302 0.18 -1.66 -31.70
CA GLU A 302 0.72 -3.02 -31.83
C GLU A 302 2.21 -3.03 -32.22
N LYS A 303 2.64 -2.10 -33.09
CA LYS A 303 4.07 -1.94 -33.45
C LYS A 303 4.90 -1.42 -32.28
N GLN A 304 4.34 -0.53 -31.47
CA GLN A 304 5.02 0.03 -30.32
C GLN A 304 5.17 -1.02 -29.20
N VAL A 305 4.15 -1.85 -28.97
CA VAL A 305 4.23 -3.05 -28.11
C VAL A 305 5.39 -3.95 -28.56
N ASP A 306 5.44 -4.33 -29.84
CA ASP A 306 6.49 -5.23 -30.35
C ASP A 306 7.89 -4.63 -30.22
N LYS A 307 8.01 -3.31 -30.39
CA LYS A 307 9.26 -2.58 -30.23
C LYS A 307 9.72 -2.61 -28.77
N GLU A 308 8.84 -2.28 -27.83
CA GLU A 308 9.18 -2.19 -26.41
C GLU A 308 9.50 -3.57 -25.80
N LEU A 309 8.74 -4.61 -26.18
CA LEU A 309 9.05 -5.98 -25.78
C LEU A 309 10.44 -6.39 -26.27
N LYS A 310 10.76 -6.10 -27.55
CA LYS A 310 12.06 -6.44 -28.14
C LYS A 310 13.22 -5.67 -27.52
N GLU A 311 13.06 -4.38 -27.25
CA GLU A 311 14.08 -3.54 -26.60
C GLU A 311 14.41 -4.02 -25.19
N ASN A 312 13.41 -4.59 -24.50
CA ASN A 312 13.56 -5.16 -23.16
C ASN A 312 13.87 -6.67 -23.14
N GLY A 313 14.02 -7.30 -24.32
CA GLY A 313 14.41 -8.70 -24.45
C GLY A 313 13.29 -9.71 -24.20
N PHE A 314 12.03 -9.30 -24.29
CA PHE A 314 10.84 -10.14 -24.12
C PHE A 314 10.13 -10.41 -25.45
N THR A 315 9.25 -11.41 -25.43
CA THR A 315 8.31 -11.74 -26.49
C THR A 315 6.89 -11.74 -25.95
N ARG A 316 5.88 -11.68 -26.84
CA ARG A 316 4.47 -11.71 -26.40
C ARG A 316 4.10 -12.99 -25.64
N ASP A 317 4.77 -14.10 -25.92
CA ASP A 317 4.52 -15.40 -25.28
C ASP A 317 4.92 -15.41 -23.79
N ASP A 318 5.70 -14.42 -23.35
CA ASP A 318 6.08 -14.24 -21.94
C ASP A 318 4.95 -13.64 -21.09
N PHE A 319 3.84 -13.24 -21.72
CA PHE A 319 2.71 -12.55 -21.10
C PHE A 319 1.38 -13.26 -21.39
N SER A 320 0.44 -13.15 -20.45
CA SER A 320 -0.95 -13.50 -20.65
C SER A 320 -1.66 -12.51 -21.59
N ALA A 321 -2.83 -12.90 -22.08
CA ALA A 321 -3.64 -12.04 -22.93
C ALA A 321 -4.15 -10.78 -22.21
N GLU A 322 -4.31 -10.85 -20.89
CA GLU A 322 -4.74 -9.73 -20.03
C GLU A 322 -3.58 -8.73 -19.87
N GLU A 323 -2.38 -9.21 -19.52
CA GLU A 323 -1.17 -8.37 -19.40
C GLU A 323 -0.79 -7.68 -20.72
N LEU A 324 -1.03 -8.34 -21.86
CA LEU A 324 -0.82 -7.73 -23.18
C LEU A 324 -1.86 -6.66 -23.52
N GLU A 325 -3.08 -6.78 -23.00
CA GLU A 325 -4.11 -5.78 -23.21
C GLU A 325 -3.84 -4.55 -22.35
N ASP A 326 -3.45 -4.74 -21.08
CA ASP A 326 -3.08 -3.65 -20.18
C ASP A 326 -1.88 -2.84 -20.69
N LEU A 327 -0.90 -3.51 -21.30
CA LEU A 327 0.25 -2.86 -21.95
C LEU A 327 -0.19 -2.03 -23.18
N LYS A 328 -1.17 -2.51 -23.96
CA LYS A 328 -1.70 -1.76 -25.11
C LYS A 328 -2.47 -0.53 -24.67
N GLU A 329 -3.28 -0.64 -23.63
CA GLU A 329 -4.04 0.49 -23.10
C GLU A 329 -3.11 1.59 -22.59
N GLU A 330 -2.01 1.24 -21.92
CA GLU A 330 -0.99 2.20 -21.51
C GLU A 330 -0.25 2.85 -22.70
N ILE A 331 0.19 2.06 -23.68
CA ILE A 331 0.88 2.59 -24.86
C ILE A 331 -0.06 3.51 -25.65
N LYS A 332 -1.34 3.15 -25.74
CA LYS A 332 -2.36 4.00 -26.33
C LYS A 332 -2.46 5.32 -25.56
N ASP A 333 -2.60 5.26 -24.24
CA ASP A 333 -2.67 6.46 -23.39
C ASP A 333 -1.44 7.36 -23.53
N ARG A 334 -0.24 6.76 -23.59
CA ARG A 334 1.04 7.45 -23.85
C ARG A 334 1.06 8.26 -25.13
N LEU A 335 0.55 7.66 -26.18
CA LEU A 335 0.59 8.26 -27.50
C LEU A 335 -0.55 9.29 -27.68
N GLU A 336 -1.71 9.07 -27.06
CA GLU A 336 -2.86 9.98 -27.11
C GLU A 336 -2.67 11.22 -26.23
N ASN A 337 -1.88 11.12 -25.16
CA ASN A 337 -1.68 12.19 -24.18
C ASN A 337 -0.18 12.47 -23.93
N PRO A 338 0.56 13.05 -24.87
CA PRO A 338 2.03 13.18 -24.83
C PRO A 338 2.60 14.11 -23.75
N ASP A 339 1.75 14.86 -23.04
CA ASP A 339 2.14 15.74 -21.92
C ASP A 339 1.89 15.10 -20.53
N GLY A 340 1.65 13.79 -20.48
CA GLY A 340 1.54 13.01 -19.23
C GLY A 340 2.82 12.99 -18.39
N ILE A 341 2.71 12.46 -17.16
CA ILE A 341 3.79 12.48 -16.16
C ILE A 341 4.27 11.05 -15.91
N MET A 342 5.58 10.89 -15.72
CA MET A 342 6.19 9.63 -15.30
C MET A 342 6.17 9.52 -13.78
N ILE A 343 5.55 8.46 -13.25
CA ILE A 343 5.56 8.11 -11.82
C ILE A 343 6.23 6.74 -11.72
N ASP A 344 7.34 6.66 -10.98
CA ASP A 344 8.07 5.41 -10.68
C ASP A 344 8.51 4.60 -11.91
N GLY A 345 8.77 5.27 -13.03
CA GLY A 345 9.15 4.64 -14.30
C GLY A 345 7.97 4.22 -15.18
N PHE A 346 6.74 4.60 -14.86
CA PHE A 346 5.53 4.34 -15.65
C PHE A 346 4.81 5.64 -16.05
N TRP A 347 4.22 5.65 -17.24
CA TRP A 347 3.51 6.83 -17.78
C TRP A 347 2.07 6.91 -17.29
N SER A 348 1.58 8.12 -17.04
CA SER A 348 0.16 8.37 -16.80
C SER A 348 -0.27 9.73 -17.36
N SER A 349 -1.38 9.75 -18.11
CA SER A 349 -2.05 10.98 -18.55
C SER A 349 -3.14 11.49 -17.59
N ILE A 350 -3.81 10.56 -16.90
CA ILE A 350 -4.83 10.77 -15.87
C ILE A 350 -4.66 9.58 -14.91
N GLY A 351 -4.24 9.81 -13.66
CA GLY A 351 -3.67 8.83 -12.72
C GLY A 351 -4.27 7.40 -12.71
N PRO A 352 -3.41 6.36 -12.88
CA PRO A 352 -3.53 5.05 -12.21
C PRO A 352 -2.16 4.39 -11.87
N GLY A 353 -1.05 5.15 -11.84
CA GLY A 353 0.33 4.62 -11.69
C GLY A 353 0.59 3.81 -10.41
N LEU A 354 -0.22 3.99 -9.35
CA LEU A 354 -0.11 3.28 -8.08
C LEU A 354 -0.46 1.78 -8.17
N THR A 355 -1.35 1.35 -9.06
CA THR A 355 -1.70 -0.08 -9.21
C THR A 355 -0.50 -0.90 -9.68
N ARG A 356 0.32 -0.33 -10.57
CA ARG A 356 1.54 -0.98 -11.07
C ARG A 356 2.72 -0.90 -10.09
N GLN A 357 2.79 0.18 -9.31
CA GLN A 357 3.70 0.27 -8.17
C GLN A 357 3.39 -0.84 -7.16
N PHE A 358 2.11 -1.03 -6.82
CA PHE A 358 1.63 -2.10 -5.94
C PHE A 358 1.99 -3.50 -6.47
N GLU A 359 1.76 -3.80 -7.76
CA GLU A 359 2.09 -5.08 -8.39
C GLU A 359 3.60 -5.40 -8.41
N LYS A 360 4.44 -4.37 -8.56
CA LYS A 360 5.90 -4.47 -8.52
C LYS A 360 6.43 -4.62 -7.09
N GLU A 361 5.88 -3.85 -6.13
CA GLU A 361 6.25 -3.88 -4.72
C GLU A 361 5.88 -5.20 -4.03
N ILE A 362 4.74 -5.80 -4.38
CA ILE A 362 4.32 -7.12 -3.87
C ILE A 362 4.99 -8.30 -4.61
N GLY A 363 5.87 -8.03 -5.60
CA GLY A 363 6.68 -9.06 -6.25
C GLY A 363 5.90 -10.08 -7.08
N LEU A 364 4.76 -9.70 -7.65
CA LEU A 364 3.96 -10.55 -8.54
C LEU A 364 4.42 -10.54 -9.99
N TRP A 365 5.37 -9.66 -10.36
CA TRP A 365 6.07 -9.76 -11.64
C TRP A 365 7.27 -10.71 -11.53
N PRO A 366 7.53 -11.58 -12.54
CA PRO A 366 8.63 -12.52 -12.48
C PRO A 366 9.97 -11.82 -12.29
N LYS A 367 10.62 -12.05 -11.14
CA LYS A 367 12.07 -11.88 -11.01
C LYS A 367 12.73 -13.06 -11.74
N LYS A 368 13.25 -12.78 -12.93
CA LYS A 368 14.19 -13.57 -13.76
C LYS A 368 14.20 -15.10 -13.64
#